data_AF-A0A5C2IBM1-F1
#
_entry.id   AF-A0A5C2IBM1-F1
#
_cell.length_a   1.000
_cell.length_b   1.000
_cell.length_c   1.000
_cell.angle_alpha   90.00
_cell.angle_beta   90.00
_cell.angle_gamma   90.00
#
_symmetry.space_group_name_H-M   'P 1'
#
loop_
_entity.id
_entity.type
_entity.pdbx_description
1 polymer ?
#
loop_
_entity_poly.entity_id
_entity_poly.type
_entity_poly.pdbx_seq_one_letter_code
_entity_poly.pdbx_strand_id
1 'polypeptide(L)' 'VLDCHTAHIACKFNELKEKIDRRSGKKIEDLPKSVKSGDAAIVNMIPSKPMCVESFQSYPPLGRFAV' A
#
# COMPACT_ATOMS: atom_id res chain seq x y z
N VAL A 1 6.43 7.08 5.78
CA VAL A 1 5.42 8.19 5.77
C VAL A 1 4.84 8.18 4.36
N LEU A 2 3.54 8.39 4.16
CA LEU A 2 2.97 8.30 2.82
C LEU A 2 3.00 9.63 2.09
N ASP A 3 3.68 9.61 0.96
CA ASP A 3 3.73 10.68 -0.03
C ASP A 3 2.79 10.33 -1.17
N CYS A 4 1.66 11.03 -1.26
CA CYS A 4 0.73 10.91 -2.38
C CYS A 4 0.48 12.29 -2.99
N HIS A 5 0.91 12.48 -4.23
CA HIS A 5 0.89 13.79 -4.90
C HIS A 5 1.58 14.88 -4.06
N THR A 6 0.83 15.84 -3.52
CA THR A 6 1.32 16.93 -2.66
C THR A 6 1.11 16.67 -1.17
N ALA A 7 0.46 15.56 -0.81
CA ALA A 7 0.19 15.18 0.57
C ALA A 7 1.35 14.36 1.15
N HIS A 8 1.88 14.79 2.28
CA HIS A 8 2.88 14.09 3.09
C HIS A 8 2.30 13.79 4.47
N ILE A 9 1.79 12.56 4.67
CA ILE A 9 1.02 12.18 5.87
C ILE A 9 1.51 10.83 6.40
N ALA A 10 1.67 10.72 7.72
CA ALA A 10 1.98 9.44 8.34
C ALA A 10 0.74 8.52 8.27
N CYS A 11 0.89 7.31 7.74
CA CYS A 11 -0.13 6.27 7.87
C CYS A 11 0.44 5.07 8.62
N LYS A 12 -0.45 4.38 9.33
CA LYS A 12 -0.15 3.14 10.04
C LYS A 12 -0.54 1.96 9.16
N PHE A 13 0.31 0.94 9.17
CA PHE A 13 0.01 -0.36 8.58
C PHE A 13 -0.94 -1.07 9.54
N ASN A 14 -2.21 -1.25 9.15
CA ASN A 14 -3.21 -1.89 9.99
C ASN A 14 -3.13 -3.41 9.85
N GLU A 15 -3.23 -3.91 8.62
CA GLU A 15 -3.24 -5.34 8.33
C GLU A 15 -2.47 -5.63 7.04
N LEU A 16 -1.64 -6.68 7.08
CA LEU A 16 -1.04 -7.28 5.89
C LEU A 16 -2.02 -8.33 5.37
N LYS A 17 -2.73 -8.03 4.28
CA LYS A 17 -3.75 -8.94 3.74
C LYS A 17 -3.12 -10.13 3.04
N GLU A 18 -2.22 -9.87 2.11
CA GLU A 18 -1.70 -10.91 1.21
C GLU A 18 -0.27 -10.60 0.80
N LYS A 19 0.56 -11.63 0.69
CA LYS A 19 1.88 -11.54 0.05
C LYS A 19 1.75 -11.98 -1.40
N ILE A 20 2.25 -11.16 -2.33
CA ILE A 20 2.20 -11.42 -3.78
C ILE A 20 3.61 -11.50 -4.36
N ASP A 21 3.79 -12.36 -5.36
CA ASP A 21 5.02 -12.42 -6.13
C ASP A 21 5.11 -11.17 -7.03
N ARG A 22 6.19 -10.41 -6.89
CA ARG A 22 6.46 -9.18 -7.65
C ARG A 22 6.49 -9.41 -9.17
N ARG A 23 6.84 -10.62 -9.64
CA ARG A 23 6.95 -10.90 -11.08
C ARG A 23 5.69 -11.47 -11.68
N SER A 24 5.10 -12.47 -11.03
CA SER A 24 3.91 -13.16 -11.57
C SER A 24 2.59 -12.55 -11.12
N GLY A 25 2.58 -11.70 -10.09
CA GLY A 25 1.36 -11.14 -9.49
C GLY A 25 0.49 -12.18 -8.78
N LYS A 26 0.98 -13.42 -8.62
CA LYS A 26 0.26 -14.49 -7.92
C LYS A 26 0.39 -14.33 -6.41
N LYS A 27 -0.70 -14.64 -5.71
CA LYS A 27 -0.71 -14.73 -4.24
C LYS A 27 0.18 -15.88 -3.80
N ILE A 28 1.03 -15.64 -2.82
CA ILE A 28 1.93 -16.63 -2.22
C ILE A 28 1.35 -17.09 -0.88
N GLU A 29 1.00 -16.14 -0.01
CA GLU A 29 0.49 -16.39 1.34
C GLU A 29 -0.61 -15.39 1.69
N ASP A 30 -1.67 -15.88 2.32
CA ASP A 30 -2.70 -15.05 2.95
C ASP A 30 -2.29 -14.72 4.39
N LEU A 31 -2.47 -13.45 4.79
CA LEU A 31 -2.12 -12.90 6.11
C LEU A 31 -0.65 -13.17 6.54
N PRO A 32 0.35 -12.68 5.77
CA PRO A 32 1.74 -12.88 6.12
C PRO A 32 2.10 -12.16 7.44
N LYS A 33 2.92 -12.80 8.28
CA LYS A 33 3.38 -12.20 9.55
C LYS A 33 4.36 -11.05 9.34
N SER A 34 5.12 -11.05 8.25
CA SER A 34 6.07 -9.99 7.91
C SER A 34 6.36 -9.95 6.41
N VAL A 35 6.76 -8.78 5.93
CA VAL A 35 7.23 -8.55 4.55
C VAL A 35 8.70 -8.18 4.57
N LYS A 36 9.50 -8.71 3.62
CA LYS A 36 10.94 -8.42 3.50
C LYS A 36 11.21 -7.55 2.28
N SER A 37 12.42 -7.00 2.19
CA SER A 37 12.85 -6.26 1.00
C SER A 37 12.77 -7.15 -0.24
N GLY A 38 12.12 -6.65 -1.29
CA GLY A 38 11.90 -7.36 -2.54
C GLY A 38 10.56 -8.09 -2.64
N ASP A 39 9.83 -8.25 -1.53
CA ASP A 39 8.47 -8.79 -1.53
C ASP A 39 7.47 -7.72 -2.00
N ALA A 40 6.37 -8.18 -2.60
CA ALA A 40 5.20 -7.36 -2.85
C ALA A 40 4.05 -7.85 -1.97
N ALA A 41 3.18 -6.95 -1.52
CA ALA A 41 2.08 -7.30 -0.62
C ALA A 41 0.90 -6.34 -0.79
N ILE A 42 -0.29 -6.84 -0.46
CA ILE A 42 -1.52 -6.05 -0.32
C ILE A 42 -1.69 -5.73 1.16
N VAL A 43 -1.85 -4.45 1.47
CA VAL A 43 -1.86 -3.93 2.85
C VAL A 43 -3.04 -2.98 3.04
N ASN A 44 -3.73 -3.10 4.16
CA ASN A 44 -4.64 -2.09 4.66
C ASN A 44 -3.85 -1.02 5.45
N MET A 45 -3.92 0.22 5.00
CA MET A 45 -3.25 1.36 5.67
C MET A 45 -4.29 2.35 6.18
N ILE A 46 -4.05 2.91 7.37
CA ILE A 46 -4.91 3.92 8.00
C ILE A 46 -4.13 5.23 8.16
N PRO A 47 -4.57 6.34 7.54
CA PRO A 47 -3.89 7.62 7.69
C PRO A 47 -4.10 8.21 9.09
N SER A 48 -3.07 8.88 9.62
CA SER A 48 -3.14 9.52 10.95
C SER A 48 -3.91 10.85 10.94
N LYS A 49 -4.08 11.46 9.77
CA LYS A 49 -4.84 12.69 9.54
C LYS A 49 -5.76 12.49 8.33
N PRO A 50 -6.88 13.23 8.21
CA PRO A 50 -7.72 13.19 7.03
C PRO A 50 -6.90 13.42 5.76
N MET A 51 -7.03 12.51 4.80
CA MET A 51 -6.27 12.50 3.55
C MET A 51 -7.22 12.11 2.41
N CYS A 52 -7.10 12.78 1.26
CA CYS A 52 -7.82 12.43 0.05
C CYS A 52 -6.93 11.57 -0.84
N VAL A 53 -7.39 10.36 -1.18
CA VAL A 53 -6.74 9.44 -2.12
C VAL A 53 -7.81 8.82 -3.00
N GLU A 54 -7.44 8.46 -4.23
CA GLU A 54 -8.35 7.85 -5.20
C GLU A 54 -7.85 6.48 -5.65
N SER A 55 -8.74 5.69 -6.25
CA SER A 55 -8.34 4.46 -6.92
C SER A 55 -7.38 4.77 -8.06
N PHE A 56 -6.26 4.04 -8.14
CA PHE A 56 -5.28 4.20 -9.23
C PHE A 56 -5.90 4.01 -10.62
N GLN A 57 -6.91 3.15 -10.76
CA GLN A 57 -7.61 2.94 -12.03
C GLN A 57 -8.49 4.13 -12.42
N SER A 58 -9.08 4.82 -11.44
CA SER A 58 -9.98 5.96 -11.66
C SER A 58 -9.20 7.26 -11.84
N TYR A 59 -8.21 7.51 -11.00
CA TYR A 59 -7.37 8.70 -11.05
C TYR A 59 -5.91 8.37 -10.68
N PRO A 60 -5.09 7.95 -11.67
CA PRO A 60 -3.71 7.54 -11.45
C PRO A 60 -2.84 8.54 -10.64
N PRO A 61 -2.98 9.87 -10.81
CA PRO A 61 -2.17 10.83 -10.05
C PRO A 61 -2.39 10.84 -8.53
N LEU A 62 -3.58 10.45 -8.03
CA LEU A 62 -3.89 10.36 -6.59
C LEU A 62 -3.93 8.92 -6.06
N GLY A 63 -3.70 7.92 -6.92
CA GLY A 63 -3.62 6.52 -6.53
C GLY A 63 -2.19 5.98 -6.42
N ARG A 64 -1.19 6.74 -6.90
CA ARG A 64 0.23 6.39 -6.75
C ARG A 64 0.82 7.11 -5.54
N PHE A 65 1.58 6.37 -4.72
CA PHE A 65 2.21 6.89 -3.52
C PHE A 65 3.60 6.29 -3.30
N ALA A 66 4.40 6.95 -2.46
CA ALA A 66 5.62 6.40 -1.87
C ALA A 66 5.43 6.27 -0.34
N VAL A 67 6.22 5.40 0.31
CA VAL A 67 6.15 5.06 1.76
C VAL A 67 7.47 5.36 2.44
#